data_AF-A0A2P5NDQ5-F1
#
_entry.id   AF-A0A2P5NDQ5-F1
#
_cell.length_a   1.000
_cell.length_b   1.000
_cell.length_c   1.000
_cell.angle_alpha   90.00
_cell.angle_beta   90.00
_cell.angle_gamma   90.00
#
_symmetry.space_group_name_H-M   'P 1'
#
loop_
_entity.id
_entity.type
_entity.pdbx_description
1 polymer ?
#
loop_
_entity_poly.entity_id
_entity_poly.type
_entity_poly.pdbx_seq_one_letter_code
_entity_poly.pdbx_strand_id
1 'polypeptide(L)'
;MLKKSLMLVMLLASPMSFADIWTPTNADSNFFALSSLFGGNTDTFAIFDDTDTTLSTPVVQFGNTATVGFTALTSGNGWTVDTGSQSGTLQGSSNFRIGWSSGSTWFTEVGAQLLAPNSYAMAFVDNANMRMLLAFDIKPSAMDASVPAAVPLPASIWLMASALATLLYSGRRGMA
;
A
#
# COMPACT_ATOMS: atom_id res chain seq x y z
N MET A 1 -0.53 -15.60 18.15
CA MET A 1 -0.79 -14.53 17.17
C MET A 1 0.36 -13.53 17.09
N LEU A 2 0.87 -13.00 18.22
CA LEU A 2 2.00 -12.05 18.29
C LEU A 2 3.27 -12.42 17.47
N LYS A 3 3.67 -13.69 17.47
CA LYS A 3 4.91 -14.15 16.82
C LYS A 3 4.85 -14.14 15.28
N LYS A 4 3.67 -14.32 14.68
CA LYS A 4 3.48 -14.27 13.22
C LYS A 4 3.52 -12.82 12.71
N SER A 5 2.96 -11.90 13.50
CA SER A 5 3.00 -10.45 13.22
C SER A 5 4.43 -9.89 13.28
N LEU A 6 5.26 -10.33 14.23
CA LEU A 6 6.65 -9.85 14.36
C LEU A 6 7.56 -10.29 13.20
N MET A 7 7.38 -11.51 12.69
CA MET A 7 8.16 -12.02 11.55
C MET A 7 7.81 -11.28 10.25
N LEU A 8 6.52 -10.94 10.07
CA LEU A 8 6.06 -10.15 8.95
C LEU A 8 6.57 -8.70 9.03
N VAL A 9 6.57 -8.10 10.22
CA VAL A 9 7.15 -6.77 10.47
C VAL A 9 8.66 -6.75 10.18
N MET A 10 9.40 -7.80 10.57
CA MET A 10 10.85 -7.90 10.28
C MET A 10 11.16 -8.12 8.79
N LEU A 11 10.34 -8.90 8.08
CA LEU A 11 10.49 -9.13 6.64
C LEU A 11 10.21 -7.86 5.83
N LEU A 12 9.28 -7.02 6.31
CA LEU A 12 8.84 -5.81 5.64
C LEU A 12 9.58 -4.55 6.09
N ALA A 13 10.27 -4.59 7.23
CA ALA A 13 11.21 -3.55 7.64
C ALA A 13 12.46 -3.47 6.73
N SER A 14 12.62 -4.39 5.77
CA SER A 14 13.51 -4.31 4.58
C SER A 14 13.37 -2.95 3.86
N PRO A 15 14.20 -2.55 2.88
CA PRO A 15 14.34 -1.14 2.52
C PRO A 15 13.06 -0.55 1.90
N MET A 16 12.12 -0.15 2.75
CA MET A 16 10.90 0.53 2.37
C MET A 16 11.34 1.87 1.80
N SER A 17 11.19 2.00 0.49
CA SER A 17 11.26 3.29 -0.17
C SER A 17 9.93 3.99 0.05
N PHE A 18 9.93 5.30 0.23
CA PHE A 18 8.69 6.06 0.26
C PHE A 18 8.37 6.56 -1.15
N ALA A 19 7.14 6.38 -1.60
CA ALA A 19 6.58 7.11 -2.72
C ALA A 19 5.18 7.58 -2.33
N ASP A 20 4.96 8.88 -2.35
CA ASP A 20 3.69 9.51 -1.98
C ASP A 20 2.73 9.55 -3.18
N ILE A 21 3.30 9.63 -4.39
CA ILE A 21 2.54 9.78 -5.64
C ILE A 21 2.80 8.60 -6.56
N TRP A 22 1.71 7.99 -7.01
CA TRP A 22 1.69 6.79 -7.83
C TRP A 22 1.09 7.08 -9.21
N THR A 23 1.45 6.26 -10.20
CA THR A 23 0.89 6.30 -11.55
C THR A 23 0.46 4.88 -11.93
N PRO A 24 -0.71 4.68 -12.55
CA PRO A 24 -1.10 3.36 -13.03
C PRO A 24 -0.20 2.96 -14.20
N THR A 25 0.14 1.68 -14.29
CA THR A 25 0.97 1.16 -15.41
C THR A 25 0.15 0.58 -16.54
N ASN A 26 -1.13 0.33 -16.30
CA ASN A 26 -2.08 -0.19 -17.28
C ASN A 26 -3.44 0.51 -17.12
N ALA A 27 -4.46 0.06 -17.86
CA ALA A 27 -5.82 0.60 -17.75
C ALA A 27 -6.46 0.36 -16.37
N ASP A 28 -6.03 -0.67 -15.64
CA ASP A 28 -6.54 -1.01 -14.31
C ASP A 28 -5.40 -1.23 -13.32
N SER A 29 -5.66 -1.01 -12.04
CA SER A 29 -4.80 -1.37 -10.91
C SER A 29 -5.56 -2.17 -9.87
N ASN A 30 -4.89 -3.17 -9.29
CA ASN A 30 -5.52 -4.09 -8.33
C ASN A 30 -4.96 -3.86 -6.93
N PHE A 31 -5.85 -3.80 -5.94
CA PHE A 31 -5.52 -3.51 -4.56
C PHE A 31 -6.08 -4.57 -3.62
N PHE A 32 -5.27 -5.04 -2.67
CA PHE A 32 -5.63 -6.06 -1.70
C PHE A 32 -5.11 -5.68 -0.31
N ALA A 33 -6.02 -5.44 0.63
CA ALA A 33 -5.68 -5.21 2.03
C ALA A 33 -5.13 -6.51 2.63
N LEU A 34 -3.93 -6.48 3.20
CA LEU A 34 -3.29 -7.67 3.73
C LEU A 34 -4.06 -8.28 4.91
N SER A 35 -4.78 -7.46 5.66
CA SER A 35 -5.69 -7.86 6.74
C SER A 35 -6.74 -8.88 6.27
N SER A 36 -7.22 -8.76 5.03
CA SER A 36 -8.22 -9.66 4.43
C SER A 36 -7.73 -11.10 4.33
N LEU A 37 -6.43 -11.31 4.11
CA LEU A 37 -5.82 -12.65 4.01
C LEU A 37 -5.78 -13.37 5.37
N PHE A 38 -5.89 -12.63 6.47
CA PHE A 38 -5.80 -13.16 7.83
C PHE A 38 -7.12 -13.07 8.60
N GLY A 39 -8.23 -12.78 7.90
CA GLY A 39 -9.56 -12.65 8.52
C GLY A 39 -9.72 -11.38 9.38
N GLY A 40 -8.94 -10.33 9.10
CA GLY A 40 -9.06 -9.03 9.74
C GLY A 40 -10.27 -8.22 9.27
N ASN A 41 -10.55 -7.12 9.99
CA ASN A 41 -11.68 -6.21 9.77
C ASN A 41 -11.71 -5.57 8.37
N THR A 42 -12.81 -4.86 8.10
CA THR A 42 -13.02 -4.01 6.91
C THR A 42 -12.10 -2.79 6.97
N ASP A 43 -10.98 -2.85 6.26
CA ASP A 43 -10.17 -1.66 6.01
C ASP A 43 -10.81 -0.82 4.91
N THR A 44 -10.70 0.49 5.02
CA THR A 44 -11.15 1.43 3.99
C THR A 44 -9.96 2.21 3.48
N PHE A 45 -9.75 2.13 2.17
CA PHE A 45 -8.73 2.86 1.44
C PHE A 45 -9.39 3.80 0.44
N ALA A 46 -8.63 4.77 -0.03
CA ALA A 46 -9.11 5.74 -1.00
C ALA A 46 -8.00 6.18 -1.94
N ILE A 47 -8.44 6.58 -3.13
CA ILE A 47 -7.61 7.29 -4.10
C ILE A 47 -7.92 8.77 -3.97
N PHE A 48 -6.85 9.57 -3.94
CA PHE A 48 -6.90 11.02 -3.92
C PHE A 48 -6.17 11.57 -5.14
N ASP A 49 -6.55 12.77 -5.53
CA ASP A 49 -5.84 13.53 -6.54
C ASP A 49 -4.39 13.78 -6.09
N ASP A 50 -3.42 13.78 -7.02
CA ASP A 50 -2.02 13.99 -6.68
C ASP A 50 -1.76 15.38 -6.08
N THR A 51 -2.66 16.34 -6.36
CA THR A 51 -2.63 17.69 -5.78
C THR A 51 -3.24 17.79 -4.37
N ASP A 52 -4.01 16.79 -3.90
CA ASP A 52 -4.57 16.78 -2.54
C ASP A 52 -3.55 16.28 -1.51
N THR A 53 -2.70 17.22 -1.05
CA THR A 53 -1.68 16.95 -0.02
C THR A 53 -2.27 16.72 1.38
N THR A 54 -3.57 16.99 1.56
CA THR A 54 -4.25 16.88 2.86
C THR A 54 -5.13 15.65 2.99
N LEU A 55 -5.29 14.90 1.90
CA LEU A 55 -6.21 13.75 1.80
C LEU A 55 -7.62 14.10 2.31
N SER A 56 -8.11 15.27 1.91
CA SER A 56 -9.37 15.82 2.40
C SER A 56 -10.59 15.24 1.68
N THR A 57 -10.44 14.98 0.37
CA THR A 57 -11.57 14.60 -0.49
C THR A 57 -11.20 13.37 -1.32
N PRO A 58 -11.64 12.17 -0.88
CA PRO A 58 -11.48 10.95 -1.67
C PRO A 58 -12.12 11.09 -3.06
N VAL A 59 -11.38 10.75 -4.11
CA VAL A 59 -11.91 10.65 -5.48
C VAL A 59 -12.77 9.39 -5.59
N VAL A 60 -12.25 8.27 -5.08
CA VAL A 60 -12.99 7.02 -4.89
C VAL A 60 -12.53 6.34 -3.61
N GLN A 61 -13.42 5.56 -2.99
CA GLN A 61 -13.11 4.73 -1.83
C GLN A 61 -13.32 3.25 -2.15
N PHE A 62 -12.55 2.40 -1.49
CA PHE A 62 -12.66 0.97 -1.62
C PHE A 62 -12.29 0.23 -0.33
N GLY A 63 -12.79 -1.00 -0.21
CA GLY A 63 -12.58 -1.83 0.96
C GLY A 63 -11.34 -2.72 0.85
N ASN A 64 -11.46 -3.94 1.39
CA ASN A 64 -10.39 -4.92 1.46
C ASN A 64 -9.82 -5.38 0.11
N THR A 65 -10.59 -5.28 -0.98
CA THR A 65 -10.13 -5.64 -2.32
C THR A 65 -10.82 -4.75 -3.34
N ALA A 66 -10.08 -4.27 -4.32
CA ALA A 66 -10.63 -3.51 -5.43
C ALA A 66 -9.80 -3.66 -6.69
N THR A 67 -10.50 -3.60 -7.81
CA THR A 67 -9.92 -3.27 -9.12
C THR A 67 -10.36 -1.85 -9.42
N VAL A 68 -9.40 -0.98 -9.71
CA VAL A 68 -9.65 0.41 -10.04
C VAL A 68 -9.25 0.64 -11.48
N GLY A 69 -10.22 1.08 -12.29
CA GLY A 69 -9.99 1.46 -13.67
C GLY A 69 -9.59 2.92 -13.81
N PHE A 70 -8.67 3.19 -14.73
CA PHE A 70 -8.15 4.50 -15.09
C PHE A 70 -8.36 4.74 -16.58
N THR A 71 -9.23 5.67 -16.92
CA THR A 71 -9.55 6.01 -18.32
C THR A 71 -9.34 7.49 -18.57
N ALA A 72 -8.54 7.84 -19.58
CA ALA A 72 -8.36 9.23 -19.98
C ALA A 72 -9.70 9.87 -20.39
N LEU A 73 -9.96 11.09 -19.95
CA LEU A 73 -11.16 11.82 -20.35
C LEU A 73 -11.17 12.08 -21.86
N THR A 74 -12.33 11.87 -22.49
CA THR A 74 -12.52 12.15 -23.93
C THR A 74 -12.48 13.64 -24.24
N SER A 75 -12.79 14.50 -23.26
CA SER A 75 -12.72 15.95 -23.36
C SER A 75 -12.13 16.55 -22.09
N GLY A 76 -11.01 17.26 -22.22
CA GLY A 76 -10.31 17.92 -21.11
C GLY A 76 -9.00 17.23 -20.71
N ASN A 77 -8.36 17.76 -19.66
CA ASN A 77 -7.13 17.21 -19.09
C ASN A 77 -7.48 16.49 -17.79
N GLY A 78 -7.46 15.15 -17.79
CA GLY A 78 -7.72 14.37 -16.59
C GLY A 78 -8.04 12.91 -16.88
N TRP A 79 -8.25 12.16 -15.81
CA TRP A 79 -8.51 10.72 -15.85
C TRP A 79 -9.73 10.38 -15.00
N THR A 80 -10.65 9.60 -15.56
CA THR A 80 -11.72 8.96 -14.79
C THR A 80 -11.13 7.81 -14.00
N VAL A 81 -11.48 7.74 -12.72
CA VAL A 81 -11.13 6.66 -11.81
C VAL A 81 -12.40 5.97 -11.39
N ASP A 82 -12.49 4.66 -11.56
CA ASP A 82 -13.71 3.90 -11.30
C ASP A 82 -13.43 2.59 -10.55
N THR A 83 -14.26 2.28 -9.57
CA THR A 83 -14.18 1.02 -8.78
C THR A 83 -15.34 0.06 -9.09
N GLY A 84 -16.13 0.35 -10.13
CA GLY A 84 -17.41 -0.29 -10.45
C GLY A 84 -18.58 0.12 -9.53
N SER A 85 -18.30 0.71 -8.36
CA SER A 85 -19.30 1.17 -7.40
C SER A 85 -19.22 2.67 -7.12
N GLN A 86 -18.06 3.28 -7.36
CA GLN A 86 -17.83 4.71 -7.27
C GLN A 86 -16.95 5.14 -8.44
N SER A 87 -17.21 6.34 -8.95
CA SER A 87 -16.42 6.96 -10.00
C SER A 87 -16.07 8.40 -9.62
N GLY A 88 -14.86 8.84 -9.95
CA GLY A 88 -14.40 10.21 -9.79
C GLY A 88 -13.42 10.63 -10.87
N THR A 89 -12.79 11.78 -10.73
CA THR A 89 -11.87 12.34 -11.73
C THR A 89 -10.60 12.87 -11.07
N LEU A 90 -9.45 12.41 -11.56
CA LEU A 90 -8.14 12.99 -11.32
C LEU A 90 -7.92 14.15 -12.30
N GLN A 91 -7.43 15.27 -11.79
CA GLN A 91 -7.28 16.51 -12.53
C GLN A 91 -5.88 16.61 -13.14
N GLY A 92 -5.81 16.87 -14.45
CA GLY A 92 -4.54 17.21 -15.12
C GLY A 92 -3.54 16.07 -15.31
N SER A 93 -3.59 15.00 -14.52
CA SER A 93 -2.68 13.86 -14.61
C SER A 93 -3.39 12.53 -14.31
N SER A 94 -2.73 11.40 -14.61
CA SER A 94 -3.13 10.07 -14.12
C SER A 94 -2.49 9.71 -12.79
N ASN A 95 -1.77 10.66 -12.17
CA ASN A 95 -1.11 10.41 -10.91
C ASN A 95 -2.14 10.48 -9.78
N PHE A 96 -1.87 9.73 -8.72
CA PHE A 96 -2.76 9.69 -7.58
C PHE A 96 -1.99 9.39 -6.29
N ARG A 97 -2.62 9.74 -5.17
CA ARG A 97 -2.20 9.36 -3.83
C ARG A 97 -3.13 8.27 -3.31
N ILE A 98 -2.61 7.43 -2.42
CA ILE A 98 -3.41 6.42 -1.72
C ILE A 98 -3.46 6.81 -0.24
N GLY A 99 -4.65 6.74 0.34
CA GLY A 99 -4.83 6.92 1.78
C GLY A 99 -5.56 5.75 2.41
N TRP A 100 -5.29 5.53 3.69
CA TRP A 100 -6.01 4.60 4.55
C TRP A 100 -6.82 5.35 5.60
N SER A 101 -8.07 4.95 5.82
CA SER A 101 -8.93 5.55 6.83
C SER A 101 -8.79 4.82 8.18
N SER A 102 -8.47 5.58 9.23
CA SER A 102 -8.64 5.15 10.60
C SER A 102 -9.66 6.04 11.30
N GLY A 103 -10.89 5.54 11.42
CA GLY A 103 -12.02 6.31 11.93
C GLY A 103 -12.45 7.41 10.95
N SER A 104 -12.26 8.67 11.32
CA SER A 104 -12.62 9.84 10.50
C SER A 104 -11.42 10.50 9.83
N THR A 105 -10.22 9.94 9.99
CA THR A 105 -8.97 10.56 9.53
C THR A 105 -8.31 9.69 8.48
N TRP A 106 -7.80 10.33 7.43
CA TRP A 106 -7.02 9.68 6.37
C TRP A 106 -5.53 9.78 6.68
N PHE A 107 -4.83 8.68 6.49
CA PHE A 107 -3.39 8.57 6.67
C PHE A 107 -2.76 8.27 5.32
N THR A 108 -1.71 9.02 4.98
CA THR A 108 -0.89 8.72 3.81
C THR A 108 -0.01 7.49 4.08
N GLU A 109 0.50 6.94 3.00
CA GLU A 109 1.52 5.90 3.04
C GLU A 109 2.73 6.38 3.86
N VAL A 110 3.38 5.48 4.59
CA VAL A 110 4.65 5.78 5.30
C VAL A 110 5.83 5.02 4.70
N GLY A 111 5.57 4.11 3.78
CA GLY A 111 6.55 3.44 2.94
C GLY A 111 5.95 2.34 2.08
N ALA A 112 6.67 2.00 1.01
CA ALA A 112 6.36 0.94 0.09
C ALA A 112 7.59 0.06 -0.19
N GLN A 113 7.32 -1.24 -0.32
CA GLN A 113 8.30 -2.25 -0.69
C GLN A 113 7.96 -2.80 -2.06
N LEU A 114 8.91 -2.75 -3.00
CA LEU A 114 8.78 -3.45 -4.28
C LEU A 114 8.78 -4.96 -4.06
N LEU A 115 7.74 -5.65 -4.54
CA LEU A 115 7.61 -7.10 -4.48
C LEU A 115 8.00 -7.76 -5.81
N ALA A 116 7.54 -7.15 -6.89
CA ALA A 116 7.76 -7.53 -8.27
C ALA A 116 7.59 -6.27 -9.15
N PRO A 117 7.99 -6.27 -10.42
CA PRO A 117 7.76 -5.12 -11.29
C PRO A 117 6.30 -4.64 -11.21
N ASN A 118 6.13 -3.33 -10.99
CA ASN A 118 4.84 -2.65 -10.83
C ASN A 118 3.94 -3.19 -9.70
N SER A 119 4.53 -3.88 -8.71
CA SER A 119 3.81 -4.52 -7.61
C SER A 119 4.46 -4.16 -6.28
N TYR A 120 3.69 -3.55 -5.39
CA TYR A 120 4.18 -2.94 -4.16
C TYR A 120 3.38 -3.40 -2.94
N ALA A 121 4.06 -3.57 -1.81
CA ALA A 121 3.46 -3.63 -0.49
C ALA A 121 3.61 -2.29 0.22
N MET A 122 2.51 -1.60 0.47
CA MET A 122 2.46 -0.29 1.10
C MET A 122 2.08 -0.44 2.57
N ALA A 123 2.63 0.42 3.42
CA ALA A 123 2.28 0.50 4.83
C ALA A 123 1.67 1.86 5.16
N PHE A 124 0.65 1.83 6.01
CA PHE A 124 -0.06 2.98 6.55
C PHE A 124 -0.08 2.84 8.06
N VAL A 125 0.22 3.93 8.78
CA VAL A 125 0.39 3.89 10.23
C VAL A 125 -0.37 5.06 10.86
N ASP A 126 -1.19 4.75 11.87
CA ASP A 126 -1.68 5.72 12.84
C ASP A 126 -0.97 5.51 14.19
N ASN A 127 -1.36 6.25 15.23
CA ASN A 127 -0.72 6.18 16.55
C ASN A 127 -0.79 4.79 17.23
N ALA A 128 -1.64 3.87 16.77
CA ALA A 128 -1.90 2.58 17.41
C ALA A 128 -1.95 1.38 16.44
N ASN A 129 -2.13 1.61 15.15
CA ASN A 129 -2.43 0.61 14.15
C ASN A 129 -1.51 0.76 12.94
N MET A 130 -1.16 -0.38 12.36
CA MET A 130 -0.55 -0.48 11.04
C MET A 130 -1.50 -1.23 10.12
N ARG A 131 -1.65 -0.75 8.90
CA ARG A 131 -2.33 -1.42 7.79
C ARG A 131 -1.43 -1.55 6.60
N MET A 132 -1.67 -2.60 5.83
CA MET A 132 -0.88 -2.92 4.66
C MET A 132 -1.78 -3.15 3.46
N LEU A 133 -1.39 -2.56 2.35
CA LEU A 133 -2.06 -2.67 1.07
C LEU A 133 -1.08 -3.27 0.06
N LEU A 134 -1.47 -4.36 -0.57
CA LEU A 134 -0.78 -4.87 -1.76
C LEU A 134 -1.40 -4.18 -2.97
N ALA A 135 -0.57 -3.53 -3.76
CA ALA A 135 -0.97 -2.82 -4.96
C ALA A 135 -0.23 -3.36 -6.17
N PHE A 136 -0.97 -3.58 -7.26
CA PHE A 136 -0.48 -4.15 -8.50
C PHE A 136 -0.82 -3.23 -9.67
N ASP A 137 0.01 -3.27 -10.70
CA ASP A 137 -0.08 -2.45 -11.91
C ASP A 137 0.05 -0.94 -11.62
N ILE A 138 0.97 -0.60 -10.71
CA ILE A 138 1.30 0.78 -10.35
C ILE A 138 2.82 0.99 -10.29
N LYS A 139 3.27 2.23 -10.42
CA LYS A 139 4.68 2.61 -10.21
C LYS A 139 4.77 3.98 -9.55
N PRO A 140 5.87 4.31 -8.86
CA PRO A 140 6.12 5.66 -8.38
C PRO A 140 6.06 6.65 -9.55
N SER A 141 5.37 7.77 -9.35
CA SER A 141 5.28 8.82 -10.36
C SER A 141 6.63 9.51 -10.52
N ALA A 142 6.98 9.91 -11.75
CA ALA A 142 8.15 10.75 -12.00
C ALA A 142 8.03 12.16 -11.40
N MET A 143 6.83 12.55 -10.97
CA MET A 143 6.60 13.79 -10.21
C MET A 143 7.00 13.65 -8.74
N ASP A 144 7.24 12.42 -8.26
CA ASP A 144 7.75 12.17 -6.92
C ASP A 144 9.28 12.14 -6.93
N ALA A 145 9.89 13.29 -6.63
CA ALA A 145 11.34 13.41 -6.43
C ALA A 145 11.82 12.84 -5.09
N SER A 146 10.92 12.27 -4.29
CA SER A 146 11.18 11.86 -2.91
C SER A 146 11.35 10.36 -2.70
N VAL A 147 11.64 9.57 -3.75
CA VAL A 147 12.00 8.15 -3.59
C VAL A 147 13.47 8.03 -3.15
N PRO A 148 13.81 7.94 -1.85
CA PRO A 148 15.17 7.61 -1.46
C PRO A 148 15.52 6.24 -2.02
N ALA A 149 16.76 6.09 -2.48
CA ALA A 149 17.29 4.78 -2.84
C ALA A 149 17.03 3.82 -1.67
N ALA A 150 16.36 2.70 -1.95
CA ALA A 150 16.10 1.64 -1.00
C ALA A 150 17.38 1.31 -0.23
N VAL A 151 17.49 1.72 1.05
CA VAL A 151 18.72 1.64 1.84
C VAL A 151 18.96 0.19 2.26
N PRO A 152 19.96 -0.53 1.70
CA PRO A 152 20.19 -1.93 2.04
C PRO A 152 20.46 -2.04 3.54
N LEU A 153 19.60 -2.77 4.25
CA LEU A 153 19.73 -2.90 5.69
C LEU A 153 20.92 -3.79 6.07
N PRO A 154 21.47 -3.59 7.28
CA PRO A 154 22.50 -4.47 7.82
C PRO A 154 22.01 -5.93 7.86
N ALA A 155 22.89 -6.88 7.56
CA ALA A 155 22.60 -8.31 7.56
C ALA A 155 21.98 -8.84 8.88
N SER A 156 22.09 -8.10 9.98
CA SER A 156 21.48 -8.42 11.27
C SER A 156 19.95 -8.57 11.20
N ILE A 157 19.25 -7.79 10.36
CA ILE A 157 17.78 -7.90 10.22
C ILE A 157 17.41 -9.22 9.54
N TRP A 158 18.18 -9.64 8.54
CA TRP A 158 18.02 -10.95 7.90
C TRP A 158 18.31 -12.11 8.86
N LEU A 159 19.34 -11.97 9.69
CA LEU A 159 19.67 -12.97 10.71
C LEU A 159 18.59 -13.06 11.80
N MET A 160 18.01 -11.93 12.22
CA MET A 160 16.92 -11.89 13.20
C MET A 160 15.62 -12.48 12.63
N ALA A 161 15.27 -12.14 11.37
CA ALA A 161 14.12 -12.74 10.68
C ALA A 161 14.27 -14.26 10.54
N SER A 162 15.47 -14.73 10.16
CA SER A 162 15.78 -16.15 10.03
C SER A 162 15.77 -16.88 11.38
N ALA A 163 16.31 -16.26 12.44
CA ALA A 163 16.29 -16.80 13.79
C ALA A 163 14.86 -16.87 14.36
N LEU A 164 14.02 -15.88 14.08
CA LEU A 164 12.63 -15.89 14.49
C LEU A 164 11.82 -16.96 13.74
N ALA A 165 12.08 -17.15 12.44
CA ALA A 165 11.48 -18.22 11.64
C ALA A 165 11.82 -19.61 12.18
N THR A 166 13.09 -19.84 12.53
CA THR A 166 13.53 -21.13 13.11
C THR A 166 12.98 -21.35 14.52
N LEU A 167 12.82 -20.31 15.34
CA LEU A 167 12.13 -20.38 16.64
C LEU A 167 10.63 -20.74 16.50
N LEU A 168 9.96 -20.20 15.49
CA LEU A 168 8.57 -20.52 15.17
C LEU A 168 8.41 -21.96 14.67
N TYR A 169 9.35 -22.44 13.86
CA TYR A 169 9.36 -23.80 13.33
C TYR A 169 9.69 -24.84 14.41
N SER A 170 10.69 -24.57 15.26
CA SER A 170 11.13 -25.48 16.33
C SER A 170 10.15 -25.52 17.51
N GLY A 171 9.49 -24.40 17.85
CA GLY A 171 8.48 -24.34 18.91
C GLY A 171 7.21 -25.17 18.66
N ARG A 172 7.02 -25.72 17.46
CA ARG A 172 5.88 -26.60 17.12
C ARG A 172 6.13 -28.08 17.48
N ARG A 173 7.34 -28.46 17.90
CA ARG A 173 7.71 -29.85 18.26
C ARG A 173 7.74 -30.14 19.77
N GLY A 174 7.13 -29.29 20.61
CA GLY A 174 7.14 -29.43 22.07
C GLY A 174 5.80 -29.81 22.72
N MET A 175 4.84 -30.35 21.95
CA MET A 175 3.59 -30.92 22.51
C MET A 175 3.21 -32.18 21.72
N ALA A 176 3.93 -33.27 22.00
CA ALA A 176 3.50 -34.65 21.83
C ALA A 176 4.14 -35.45 22.96
#